data_AF-A0A3D5S1L3-F1
#
_entry.id   AF-A0A3D5S1L3-F1
#
_cell.length_a   1.000
_cell.length_b   1.000
_cell.length_c   1.000
_cell.angle_alpha   90.00
_cell.angle_beta   90.00
_cell.angle_gamma   90.00
#
_symmetry.space_group_name_H-M   'P 1'
#
loop_
_entity.id
_entity.type
_entity.pdbx_description
1 polymer ?
#
loop_
_entity_poly.entity_id
_entity_poly.type
_entity_poly.pdbx_seq_one_letter_code
_entity_poly.pdbx_strand_id
1 'polypeptide(L)'
;FSGDILFIGDVGRPDLAQKGTLTQDDLAGYLYDSLRTKIMTLPDEVIVYPAHGAGSACGKNMSKETTDLLGNQKKTNYALRANMTKEEFIQEVTDGLLPPPQYFAQNVAMNKSGAIGLDEILEKGNIPLDVDTFEAMANHEGALVLDTRKSTEFAEAHVPNSIFIGIDGSFAPWVGALIPDLQQPIVFIAEEGREEEIVTRLSRVGYDNTLGFLKGGLAAWKAAGKEFDSVKSIPATEFAAEFESGDLKVLDVRKPGEFQAEHIEDAQSLPLDYISENMDKVDKDTTYHVHCAGGYRSMIAASILKSRGFHNLVDIAGGFKAISETDIPTTDYVCPSTLK
;
A
#
# COMPACT_ATOMS: atom_id res chain seq x y z
N PHE A 1 0.46 -24.51 13.08
CA PHE A 1 0.16 -23.08 12.90
C PHE A 1 1.07 -22.27 13.78
N SER A 2 1.86 -21.36 13.20
CA SER A 2 2.82 -20.52 13.92
C SER A 2 2.35 -19.07 14.11
N GLY A 3 1.23 -18.68 13.49
CA GLY A 3 0.76 -17.29 13.53
C GLY A 3 1.83 -16.35 13.00
N ASP A 4 2.06 -15.25 13.73
CA ASP A 4 3.12 -14.27 13.45
C ASP A 4 4.37 -14.48 14.32
N ILE A 5 4.54 -15.65 14.95
CA ILE A 5 5.76 -15.94 15.72
C ILE A 5 6.89 -16.37 14.78
N LEU A 6 6.60 -17.28 13.86
CA LEU A 6 7.56 -17.84 12.90
C LEU A 6 6.95 -17.83 11.50
N PHE A 7 7.63 -17.13 10.59
CA PHE A 7 7.34 -17.13 9.16
C PHE A 7 8.32 -18.04 8.41
N ILE A 8 8.08 -18.22 7.10
CA ILE A 8 9.04 -18.92 6.25
C ILE A 8 10.17 -17.95 5.88
N GLY A 9 11.34 -18.17 6.47
CA GLY A 9 12.54 -17.33 6.29
C GLY A 9 12.62 -16.10 7.19
N ASP A 10 11.61 -15.84 8.04
CA ASP A 10 11.58 -14.68 8.94
C ASP A 10 10.77 -14.95 10.23
N VAL A 11 10.59 -13.93 11.07
CA VAL A 11 9.79 -13.94 12.29
C VAL A 11 8.95 -12.65 12.41
N GLY A 12 7.98 -12.64 13.33
CA GLY A 12 7.16 -11.45 13.59
C GLY A 12 7.96 -10.26 14.07
N ARG A 13 7.57 -9.07 13.60
CA ARG A 13 8.10 -7.80 14.13
C ARG A 13 7.70 -7.60 15.60
N PRO A 14 8.64 -7.21 16.48
CA PRO A 14 8.40 -7.11 17.93
C PRO A 14 7.89 -5.74 18.41
N ASP A 15 7.46 -4.84 17.53
CA ASP A 15 7.20 -3.44 17.85
C ASP A 15 5.70 -3.03 17.85
N LEU A 16 4.78 -3.93 17.48
CA LEU A 16 3.34 -3.61 17.38
C LEU A 16 2.57 -3.67 18.70
N ALA A 17 2.99 -4.53 19.63
CA ALA A 17 2.21 -4.88 20.82
C ALA A 17 2.74 -4.26 22.12
N GLN A 18 3.48 -3.15 22.01
CA GLN A 18 4.03 -2.43 23.16
C GLN A 18 2.89 -1.95 24.08
N LYS A 19 2.97 -2.28 25.37
CA LYS A 19 1.98 -1.91 26.39
C LYS A 19 2.68 -1.49 27.67
N GLY A 20 2.26 -0.37 28.24
CA GLY A 20 2.82 0.14 29.49
C GLY A 20 4.32 0.40 29.34
N THR A 21 5.14 -0.34 30.08
CA THR A 21 6.61 -0.20 30.08
C THR A 21 7.32 -1.17 29.14
N LEU A 22 6.59 -2.04 28.42
CA LEU A 22 7.21 -3.00 27.50
C LEU A 22 7.77 -2.30 26.27
N THR A 23 9.05 -2.51 26.02
CA THR A 23 9.77 -1.99 24.86
C THR A 23 9.77 -3.01 23.71
N GLN A 24 10.19 -2.54 22.53
CA GLN A 24 10.47 -3.40 21.38
C GLN A 24 11.49 -4.49 21.71
N ASP A 25 12.55 -4.15 22.45
CA ASP A 25 13.61 -5.08 22.83
C ASP A 25 13.11 -6.15 23.80
N ASP A 26 12.20 -5.80 24.72
CA ASP A 26 11.56 -6.76 25.61
C ASP A 26 10.75 -7.80 24.81
N LEU A 27 9.96 -7.33 23.85
CA LEU A 27 9.13 -8.18 22.99
C LEU A 27 9.99 -9.04 22.06
N ALA A 28 11.09 -8.50 21.53
CA ALA A 28 12.09 -9.26 20.77
C ALA A 28 12.74 -10.34 21.65
N GLY A 29 13.03 -10.02 22.90
CA GLY A 29 13.54 -10.97 23.88
C GLY A 29 12.55 -12.11 24.18
N TYR A 30 11.26 -11.80 24.31
CA TYR A 30 10.21 -12.83 24.50
C TYR A 30 10.03 -13.71 23.26
N LEU A 31 10.16 -13.13 22.06
CA LEU A 31 10.14 -13.87 20.82
C LEU A 31 11.32 -14.85 20.76
N TYR A 32 12.54 -14.41 21.09
CA TYR A 32 13.71 -15.29 21.19
C TYR A 32 13.45 -16.48 22.12
N ASP A 33 12.98 -16.21 23.35
CA ASP A 33 12.73 -17.26 24.34
C ASP A 33 11.65 -18.25 23.86
N SER A 34 10.61 -17.75 23.18
CA SER A 34 9.54 -18.58 22.60
C SER A 34 10.09 -19.50 21.50
N LEU A 35 10.92 -18.96 20.61
CA LEU A 35 11.55 -19.73 19.54
C LEU A 35 12.45 -20.82 20.10
N ARG A 36 13.35 -20.48 21.04
CA ARG A 36 14.33 -21.42 21.60
C ARG A 36 13.71 -22.49 22.49
N THR A 37 12.75 -22.13 23.33
CA THR A 37 12.25 -23.05 24.38
C THR A 37 10.98 -23.80 23.98
N LYS A 38 10.21 -23.30 23.00
CA LYS A 38 8.92 -23.90 22.61
C LYS A 38 8.91 -24.40 21.17
N ILE A 39 9.39 -23.60 20.22
CA ILE A 39 9.26 -23.93 18.79
C ILE A 39 10.39 -24.86 18.34
N MET A 40 11.64 -24.51 18.61
CA MET A 40 12.81 -25.29 18.14
C MET A 40 12.96 -26.65 18.83
N THR A 41 12.23 -26.90 19.93
CA THR A 41 12.21 -28.19 20.63
C THR A 41 11.29 -29.21 19.95
N LEU A 42 10.46 -28.78 19.00
CA LEU A 42 9.58 -29.65 18.24
C LEU A 42 10.34 -30.46 17.17
N PRO A 43 9.80 -31.61 16.74
CA PRO A 43 10.38 -32.44 15.68
C PRO A 43 10.55 -31.69 14.35
N ASP A 44 11.55 -32.11 13.57
CA ASP A 44 11.91 -31.44 12.32
C ASP A 44 10.85 -31.60 11.22
N GLU A 45 10.06 -32.68 11.27
CA GLU A 45 8.96 -32.99 10.37
C GLU A 45 7.69 -32.16 10.61
N VAL A 46 7.66 -31.31 11.65
CA VAL A 46 6.52 -30.42 11.91
C VAL A 46 6.40 -29.40 10.79
N ILE A 47 5.19 -29.27 10.25
CA ILE A 47 4.88 -28.28 9.21
C ILE A 47 4.57 -26.93 9.86
N VAL A 48 5.28 -25.90 9.41
CA VAL A 48 5.08 -24.50 9.77
C VAL A 48 4.03 -23.90 8.84
N TYR A 49 2.91 -23.47 9.44
CA TYR A 49 1.82 -22.75 8.77
C TYR A 49 1.74 -21.35 9.38
N PRO A 50 2.38 -20.33 8.77
CA PRO A 50 2.31 -18.95 9.24
C PRO A 50 0.96 -18.29 8.93
N ALA A 51 0.67 -17.16 9.58
CA ALA A 51 -0.49 -16.33 9.25
C ALA A 51 -0.23 -15.33 8.11
N HIS A 52 1.04 -15.05 7.80
CA HIS A 52 1.44 -14.14 6.72
C HIS A 52 2.58 -14.73 5.86
N GLY A 53 2.77 -14.16 4.67
CA GLY A 53 3.84 -14.50 3.73
C GLY A 53 4.37 -13.26 2.99
N ALA A 54 5.07 -13.47 1.89
CA ALA A 54 5.68 -12.40 1.09
C ALA A 54 4.74 -11.21 0.84
N GLY A 55 5.24 -10.00 1.14
CA GLY A 55 4.52 -8.74 0.94
C GLY A 55 3.73 -8.23 2.16
N SER A 56 3.63 -9.00 3.24
CA SER A 56 3.03 -8.50 4.50
C SER A 56 3.96 -7.53 5.24
N ALA A 57 3.38 -6.54 5.94
CA ALA A 57 4.10 -5.60 6.79
C ALA A 57 4.42 -6.14 8.20
N CYS A 58 4.01 -7.38 8.50
CA CYS A 58 4.26 -8.05 9.80
C CYS A 58 5.66 -8.66 9.93
N GLY A 59 6.42 -8.74 8.83
CA GLY A 59 7.81 -9.24 8.78
C GLY A 59 8.62 -8.49 7.72
N LYS A 60 9.95 -8.68 7.72
CA LYS A 60 10.89 -7.98 6.84
C LYS A 60 11.06 -8.69 5.50
N ASN A 61 11.31 -10.00 5.53
CA ASN A 61 11.84 -10.79 4.40
C ASN A 61 11.15 -12.15 4.29
N MET A 62 9.81 -12.17 4.33
CA MET A 62 9.03 -13.41 4.22
C MET A 62 9.11 -14.03 2.83
N SER A 63 9.25 -15.36 2.78
CA SER A 63 9.23 -16.14 1.54
C SER A 63 7.85 -16.12 0.85
N LYS A 64 7.86 -16.40 -0.46
CA LYS A 64 6.65 -16.64 -1.27
C LYS A 64 6.03 -18.02 -0.99
N GLU A 65 6.81 -18.94 -0.43
CA GLU A 65 6.31 -20.25 -0.01
C GLU A 65 5.30 -20.11 1.13
N THR A 66 4.21 -20.89 1.06
CA THR A 66 3.10 -20.79 2.02
C THR A 66 3.27 -21.67 3.25
N THR A 67 4.18 -22.65 3.19
CA THR A 67 4.49 -23.59 4.27
C THR A 67 5.91 -24.10 4.16
N ASP A 68 6.49 -24.60 5.24
CA ASP A 68 7.77 -25.31 5.21
C ASP A 68 7.88 -26.30 6.39
N LEU A 69 8.89 -27.16 6.40
CA LEU A 69 9.25 -27.98 7.54
C LEU A 69 10.08 -27.19 8.55
N LEU A 70 9.80 -27.38 9.83
CA LEU A 70 10.55 -26.76 10.91
C LEU A 70 12.04 -27.11 10.84
N GLY A 71 12.38 -28.34 10.46
CA GLY A 71 13.77 -28.76 10.27
C GLY A 71 14.50 -27.98 9.17
N ASN A 72 13.79 -27.54 8.12
CA ASN A 72 14.37 -26.66 7.11
C ASN A 72 14.53 -25.24 7.66
N GLN A 73 13.53 -24.70 8.35
CA GLN A 73 13.61 -23.38 8.99
C GLN A 73 14.75 -23.29 10.01
N LYS A 74 15.01 -24.32 10.82
CA LYS A 74 16.17 -24.37 11.72
C LYS A 74 17.52 -24.23 10.99
N LYS A 75 17.58 -24.62 9.70
CA LYS A 75 18.81 -24.55 8.87
C LYS A 75 18.94 -23.22 8.13
N THR A 76 17.83 -22.62 7.69
CA THR A 76 17.83 -21.53 6.71
C THR A 76 17.32 -20.20 7.26
N ASN A 77 16.48 -20.20 8.29
CA ASN A 77 15.92 -18.98 8.87
C ASN A 77 16.95 -18.33 9.81
N TYR A 78 17.31 -17.07 9.53
CA TYR A 78 18.33 -16.34 10.30
C TYR A 78 18.00 -16.30 11.80
N ALA A 79 16.72 -16.15 12.15
CA ALA A 79 16.24 -16.07 13.52
C ALA A 79 16.44 -17.37 14.32
N LEU A 80 16.62 -18.51 13.63
CA LEU A 80 16.76 -19.84 14.24
C LEU A 80 18.21 -20.35 14.27
N ARG A 81 19.20 -19.52 13.93
CA ARG A 81 20.64 -19.89 14.02
C ARG A 81 20.96 -20.42 15.42
N ALA A 82 21.48 -21.65 15.48
CA ALA A 82 21.72 -22.37 16.73
C ALA A 82 22.74 -21.68 17.64
N ASN A 83 23.69 -20.91 17.06
CA ASN A 83 24.73 -20.19 17.77
C ASN A 83 24.39 -18.71 18.08
N MET A 84 23.18 -18.26 17.76
CA MET A 84 22.76 -16.86 17.93
C MET A 84 22.40 -16.56 19.39
N THR A 85 23.01 -15.53 19.96
CA THR A 85 22.70 -15.03 21.30
C THR A 85 21.38 -14.25 21.32
N LYS A 86 20.85 -13.96 22.51
CA LYS A 86 19.62 -13.18 22.64
C LYS A 86 19.84 -11.72 22.20
N GLU A 87 20.99 -11.16 22.53
CA GLU A 87 21.38 -9.80 22.17
C GLU A 87 21.55 -9.65 20.65
N GLU A 88 22.22 -10.61 20.00
CA GLU A 88 22.33 -10.65 18.53
C GLU A 88 20.95 -10.76 17.87
N PHE A 89 20.07 -11.61 18.40
CA PHE A 89 18.71 -11.74 17.90
C PHE A 89 17.94 -10.42 17.99
N ILE A 90 17.97 -9.75 19.16
CA ILE A 90 17.27 -8.48 19.36
C ILE A 90 17.77 -7.43 18.37
N GLN A 91 19.09 -7.34 18.18
CA GLN A 91 19.66 -6.42 17.20
C GLN A 91 19.20 -6.74 15.77
N GLU A 92 19.35 -7.99 15.32
CA GLU A 92 19.01 -8.38 13.94
C GLU A 92 17.50 -8.31 13.64
N VAL A 93 16.64 -8.67 14.60
CA VAL A 93 15.18 -8.63 14.40
C VAL A 93 14.63 -7.20 14.46
N THR A 94 15.32 -6.26 15.08
CA THR A 94 14.88 -4.85 15.14
C THR A 94 15.48 -3.98 14.03
N ASP A 95 16.61 -4.38 13.46
CA ASP A 95 17.33 -3.61 12.44
C ASP A 95 16.53 -3.38 11.14
N GLY A 96 16.46 -2.14 10.64
CA GLY A 96 15.75 -1.82 9.40
C GLY A 96 14.22 -2.01 9.45
N LEU A 97 13.59 -2.12 10.62
CA LEU A 97 12.13 -2.12 10.71
C LEU A 97 11.58 -0.75 10.31
N LEU A 98 10.74 -0.74 9.27
CA LEU A 98 9.96 0.44 8.92
C LEU A 98 8.87 0.67 9.97
N PRO A 99 8.44 1.93 10.20
CA PRO A 99 7.30 2.22 11.06
C PRO A 99 6.08 1.37 10.71
N PRO A 100 5.28 0.95 11.69
CA PRO A 100 4.07 0.20 11.42
C PRO A 100 3.06 1.07 10.65
N PRO A 101 2.22 0.47 9.79
CA PRO A 101 1.16 1.21 9.13
C PRO A 101 0.24 1.90 10.15
N GLN A 102 -0.14 3.14 9.88
CA GLN A 102 -0.84 4.00 10.85
C GLN A 102 -2.18 3.41 11.35
N TYR A 103 -2.87 2.66 10.49
CA TYR A 103 -4.16 2.02 10.80
C TYR A 103 -4.06 0.80 11.72
N PHE A 104 -2.86 0.23 11.93
CA PHE A 104 -2.70 -0.99 12.74
C PHE A 104 -3.17 -0.83 14.19
N ALA A 105 -2.92 0.34 14.80
CA ALA A 105 -3.39 0.61 16.16
C ALA A 105 -4.91 0.56 16.28
N GLN A 106 -5.61 1.04 15.24
CA GLN A 106 -7.07 1.01 15.17
C GLN A 106 -7.58 -0.42 14.93
N ASN A 107 -6.92 -1.21 14.08
CA ASN A 107 -7.25 -2.63 13.93
C ASN A 107 -7.06 -3.41 15.24
N VAL A 108 -5.99 -3.13 15.99
CA VAL A 108 -5.76 -3.75 17.31
C VAL A 108 -6.88 -3.39 18.30
N ALA A 109 -7.37 -2.15 18.27
CA ALA A 109 -8.50 -1.73 19.10
C ALA A 109 -9.79 -2.46 18.68
N MET A 110 -10.11 -2.47 17.39
CA MET A 110 -11.27 -3.14 16.80
C MET A 110 -11.30 -4.64 17.10
N ASN A 111 -10.17 -5.34 16.90
CA ASN A 111 -10.06 -6.77 17.18
C ASN A 111 -10.27 -7.13 18.65
N LYS A 112 -10.02 -6.19 19.58
CA LYS A 112 -10.28 -6.38 21.02
C LYS A 112 -11.71 -6.06 21.42
N SER A 113 -12.34 -5.05 20.80
CA SER A 113 -13.72 -4.66 21.09
C SER A 113 -14.75 -5.57 20.41
N GLY A 114 -14.34 -6.27 19.35
CA GLY A 114 -15.22 -7.01 18.46
C GLY A 114 -15.46 -6.22 17.17
N ALA A 115 -15.46 -6.94 16.05
CA ALA A 115 -15.76 -6.41 14.73
C ALA A 115 -17.23 -6.66 14.36
N ILE A 116 -17.75 -5.85 13.44
CA ILE A 116 -19.07 -6.06 12.84
C ILE A 116 -18.98 -7.28 11.91
N GLY A 117 -20.08 -8.04 11.79
CA GLY A 117 -20.14 -9.19 10.88
C GLY A 117 -20.06 -8.74 9.42
N LEU A 118 -19.33 -9.49 8.58
CA LEU A 118 -19.18 -9.16 7.16
C LEU A 118 -20.53 -9.04 6.43
N ASP A 119 -21.50 -9.88 6.76
CA ASP A 119 -22.84 -9.83 6.16
C ASP A 119 -23.52 -8.47 6.39
N GLU A 120 -23.42 -7.90 7.61
CA GLU A 120 -23.99 -6.58 7.92
C GLU A 120 -23.26 -5.46 7.15
N ILE A 121 -21.96 -5.60 6.95
CA ILE A 121 -21.15 -4.64 6.18
C ILE A 121 -21.54 -4.70 4.70
N LEU A 122 -21.72 -5.91 4.16
CA LEU A 122 -22.16 -6.11 2.77
C LEU A 122 -23.57 -5.56 2.52
N GLU A 123 -24.49 -5.70 3.49
CA GLU A 123 -25.85 -5.15 3.40
C GLU A 123 -25.86 -3.63 3.19
N LYS A 124 -24.84 -2.91 3.66
CA LYS A 124 -24.71 -1.44 3.53
C LYS A 124 -23.78 -1.05 2.37
N GLY A 125 -22.64 -1.73 2.25
CA GLY A 125 -21.58 -1.39 1.29
C GLY A 125 -21.82 -1.88 -0.12
N ASN A 126 -22.59 -2.97 -0.31
CA ASN A 126 -22.87 -3.53 -1.63
C ASN A 126 -24.23 -3.07 -2.18
N ILE A 127 -24.56 -1.78 -1.98
CA ILE A 127 -25.80 -1.16 -2.46
C ILE A 127 -25.52 -0.34 -3.73
N PRO A 128 -26.28 -0.54 -4.82
CA PRO A 128 -26.20 0.32 -5.99
C PRO A 128 -26.86 1.69 -5.73
N LEU A 129 -26.09 2.76 -5.91
CA LEU A 129 -26.52 4.16 -5.79
C LEU A 129 -26.75 4.75 -7.18
N ASP A 130 -27.86 5.45 -7.41
CA ASP A 130 -27.99 6.26 -8.62
C ASP A 130 -27.04 7.47 -8.60
N VAL A 131 -26.90 8.13 -9.75
CA VAL A 131 -25.92 9.22 -9.95
C VAL A 131 -26.12 10.37 -8.96
N ASP A 132 -27.37 10.78 -8.72
CA ASP A 132 -27.66 11.92 -7.84
C ASP A 132 -27.44 11.56 -6.36
N THR A 133 -27.80 10.35 -5.94
CA THR A 133 -27.53 9.85 -4.58
C THR A 133 -26.03 9.72 -4.33
N PHE A 134 -25.29 9.18 -5.31
CA PHE A 134 -23.83 9.04 -5.22
C PHE A 134 -23.14 10.41 -5.09
N GLU A 135 -23.53 11.37 -5.93
CA GLU A 135 -23.00 12.73 -5.87
C GLU A 135 -23.34 13.43 -4.54
N ALA A 136 -24.56 13.24 -4.03
CA ALA A 136 -24.97 13.81 -2.75
C ALA A 136 -24.15 13.26 -1.58
N MET A 137 -23.88 11.94 -1.56
CA MET A 137 -23.01 11.32 -0.55
C MET A 137 -21.59 11.91 -0.59
N ALA A 138 -21.04 12.10 -1.79
CA ALA A 138 -19.71 12.68 -1.96
C ALA A 138 -19.64 14.15 -1.50
N ASN A 139 -20.59 14.98 -1.91
CA ASN A 139 -20.53 16.43 -1.74
C ASN A 139 -21.11 16.94 -0.40
N HIS A 140 -22.09 16.23 0.17
CA HIS A 140 -22.82 16.71 1.36
C HIS A 140 -22.54 15.88 2.61
N GLU A 141 -22.32 14.57 2.46
CA GLU A 141 -22.06 13.67 3.58
C GLU A 141 -20.55 13.44 3.82
N GLY A 142 -19.69 14.09 3.02
CA GLY A 142 -18.24 14.00 3.15
C GLY A 142 -17.68 12.62 2.83
N ALA A 143 -18.42 11.80 2.07
CA ALA A 143 -17.94 10.48 1.68
C ALA A 143 -16.76 10.60 0.72
N LEU A 144 -15.72 9.83 0.98
CA LEU A 144 -14.60 9.69 0.07
C LEU A 144 -15.07 8.90 -1.16
N VAL A 145 -14.82 9.45 -2.35
CA VAL A 145 -15.10 8.78 -3.62
C VAL A 145 -13.90 7.95 -4.02
N LEU A 146 -14.01 6.63 -3.91
CA LEU A 146 -12.94 5.69 -4.24
C LEU A 146 -13.16 5.08 -5.62
N ASP A 147 -12.27 5.35 -6.57
CA ASP A 147 -12.31 4.70 -7.88
C ASP A 147 -11.35 3.49 -7.87
N THR A 148 -11.93 2.30 -8.04
CA THR A 148 -11.18 1.04 -7.95
C THR A 148 -10.95 0.40 -9.31
N ARG A 149 -11.26 1.09 -10.41
CA ARG A 149 -11.11 0.58 -11.78
C ARG A 149 -9.63 0.42 -12.17
N LYS A 150 -9.36 0.14 -13.45
CA LYS A 150 -8.00 0.15 -14.00
C LYS A 150 -7.44 1.57 -14.05
N SER A 151 -6.13 1.71 -13.84
CA SER A 151 -5.45 3.02 -13.87
C SER A 151 -5.59 3.74 -15.20
N THR A 152 -5.61 3.01 -16.32
CA THR A 152 -5.81 3.57 -17.65
C THR A 152 -7.21 4.15 -17.82
N GLU A 153 -8.24 3.44 -17.35
CA GLU A 153 -9.62 3.92 -17.41
C GLU A 153 -9.84 5.12 -16.50
N PHE A 154 -9.19 5.15 -15.33
CA PHE A 154 -9.18 6.32 -14.44
C PHE A 154 -8.51 7.51 -15.11
N ALA A 155 -7.31 7.32 -15.68
CA ALA A 155 -6.56 8.39 -16.33
C ALA A 155 -7.35 9.03 -17.48
N GLU A 156 -8.02 8.22 -18.31
CA GLU A 156 -8.85 8.70 -19.41
C GLU A 156 -10.06 9.52 -18.93
N ALA A 157 -10.77 9.03 -17.91
CA ALA A 157 -11.89 9.74 -17.30
C ALA A 157 -12.25 9.19 -15.91
N HIS A 158 -12.55 10.08 -14.97
CA HIS A 158 -13.01 9.73 -13.62
C HIS A 158 -13.96 10.78 -13.05
N VAL A 159 -14.67 10.42 -11.98
CA VAL A 159 -15.50 11.37 -11.22
C VAL A 159 -14.57 12.41 -10.57
N PRO A 160 -14.85 13.73 -10.67
CA PRO A 160 -14.00 14.75 -10.07
C PRO A 160 -13.80 14.51 -8.57
N ASN A 161 -12.60 14.83 -8.07
CA ASN A 161 -12.18 14.60 -6.67
C ASN A 161 -12.15 13.14 -6.19
N SER A 162 -12.38 12.16 -7.07
CA SER A 162 -12.19 10.75 -6.70
C SER A 162 -10.71 10.41 -6.49
N ILE A 163 -10.46 9.51 -5.54
CA ILE A 163 -9.14 8.93 -5.27
C ILE A 163 -9.07 7.58 -5.97
N PHE A 164 -8.03 7.39 -6.78
CA PHE A 164 -7.75 6.12 -7.41
C PHE A 164 -7.03 5.20 -6.43
N ILE A 165 -7.58 4.01 -6.18
CA ILE A 165 -6.85 2.87 -5.63
C ILE A 165 -7.38 1.62 -6.35
N GLY A 166 -6.72 1.23 -7.45
CA GLY A 166 -7.15 0.12 -8.28
C GLY A 166 -7.17 -1.22 -7.55
N ILE A 167 -8.27 -1.96 -7.67
CA ILE A 167 -8.53 -3.20 -6.92
C ILE A 167 -7.50 -4.31 -7.24
N ASP A 168 -6.95 -4.35 -8.45
CA ASP A 168 -5.98 -5.38 -8.89
C ASP A 168 -4.55 -5.14 -8.37
N GLY A 169 -4.29 -3.97 -7.78
CA GLY A 169 -3.03 -3.70 -7.09
C GLY A 169 -3.06 -4.12 -5.62
N SER A 170 -2.14 -3.55 -4.84
CA SER A 170 -2.09 -3.72 -3.38
C SER A 170 -3.20 -2.92 -2.67
N PHE A 171 -4.45 -3.07 -3.11
CA PHE A 171 -5.61 -2.26 -2.74
C PHE A 171 -5.75 -2.03 -1.23
N ALA A 172 -6.04 -3.09 -0.46
CA ALA A 172 -6.27 -3.01 0.99
C ALA A 172 -5.11 -2.36 1.76
N PRO A 173 -3.83 -2.73 1.53
CA PRO A 173 -2.71 -2.02 2.15
C PRO A 173 -2.66 -0.52 1.83
N TRP A 174 -2.95 -0.11 0.59
CA TRP A 174 -2.95 1.31 0.21
C TRP A 174 -4.14 2.08 0.78
N VAL A 175 -5.32 1.47 0.85
CA VAL A 175 -6.47 2.04 1.58
C VAL A 175 -6.06 2.32 3.03
N GLY A 176 -5.50 1.31 3.70
CA GLY A 176 -4.99 1.41 5.06
C GLY A 176 -3.96 2.53 5.26
N ALA A 177 -3.02 2.66 4.32
CA ALA A 177 -1.96 3.64 4.41
C ALA A 177 -2.43 5.08 4.12
N LEU A 178 -3.43 5.26 3.25
CA LEU A 178 -3.77 6.57 2.68
C LEU A 178 -5.06 7.17 3.23
N ILE A 179 -5.91 6.38 3.90
CA ILE A 179 -7.17 6.84 4.51
C ILE A 179 -7.04 6.70 6.03
N PRO A 180 -6.58 7.71 6.78
CA PRO A 180 -6.19 7.52 8.18
C PRO A 180 -7.35 7.13 9.12
N ASP A 181 -8.58 7.54 8.80
CA ASP A 181 -9.76 7.28 9.61
C ASP A 181 -10.51 6.03 9.11
N LEU A 182 -10.58 4.97 9.92
CA LEU A 182 -11.35 3.76 9.61
C LEU A 182 -12.86 4.03 9.48
N GLN A 183 -13.36 5.10 10.10
CA GLN A 183 -14.76 5.50 10.05
C GLN A 183 -15.07 6.43 8.89
N GLN A 184 -14.09 6.81 8.06
CA GLN A 184 -14.32 7.62 6.87
C GLN A 184 -15.41 6.97 6.01
N PRO A 185 -16.55 7.64 5.75
CA PRO A 185 -17.54 7.11 4.84
C PRO A 185 -16.95 6.98 3.43
N ILE A 186 -17.19 5.85 2.76
CA ILE A 186 -16.68 5.58 1.42
C ILE A 186 -17.84 5.24 0.49
N VAL A 187 -17.91 5.92 -0.65
CA VAL A 187 -18.65 5.47 -1.83
C VAL A 187 -17.65 5.15 -2.93
N PHE A 188 -17.94 4.16 -3.78
CA PHE A 188 -16.94 3.70 -4.74
C PHE A 188 -17.45 3.48 -6.16
N ILE A 189 -16.53 3.50 -7.12
CA ILE A 189 -16.75 3.13 -8.51
C ILE A 189 -16.02 1.82 -8.75
N ALA A 190 -16.76 0.83 -9.24
CA ALA A 190 -16.26 -0.51 -9.52
C ALA A 190 -16.46 -0.90 -10.98
N GLU A 191 -15.68 -1.88 -11.43
CA GLU A 191 -16.07 -2.70 -12.58
C GLU A 191 -17.23 -3.61 -12.19
N GLU A 192 -18.16 -3.84 -13.14
CA GLU A 192 -19.35 -4.66 -12.90
C GLU A 192 -18.98 -6.06 -12.41
N GLY A 193 -19.60 -6.49 -11.30
CA GLY A 193 -19.39 -7.79 -10.69
C GLY A 193 -18.25 -7.85 -9.67
N ARG A 194 -17.57 -6.73 -9.39
CA ARG A 194 -16.48 -6.64 -8.39
C ARG A 194 -16.87 -5.95 -7.10
N GLU A 195 -18.12 -5.53 -6.96
CA GLU A 195 -18.60 -4.68 -5.88
C GLU A 195 -18.44 -5.37 -4.51
N GLU A 196 -18.85 -6.63 -4.40
CA GLU A 196 -18.69 -7.43 -3.17
C GLU A 196 -17.21 -7.66 -2.82
N GLU A 197 -16.35 -7.86 -3.82
CA GLU A 197 -14.91 -8.04 -3.62
C GLU A 197 -14.29 -6.80 -2.97
N ILE A 198 -14.68 -5.61 -3.45
CA ILE A 198 -14.19 -4.32 -2.96
C ILE A 198 -14.60 -4.13 -1.51
N VAL A 199 -15.90 -4.29 -1.19
CA VAL A 199 -16.40 -4.14 0.19
C VAL A 199 -15.73 -5.15 1.12
N THR A 200 -15.58 -6.40 0.68
CA THR A 200 -14.89 -7.44 1.46
C THR A 200 -13.43 -7.08 1.73
N ARG A 201 -12.71 -6.53 0.74
CA ARG A 201 -11.29 -6.17 0.89
C ARG A 201 -11.11 -4.89 1.71
N LEU A 202 -12.04 -3.94 1.66
CA LEU A 202 -12.08 -2.79 2.57
C LEU A 202 -12.28 -3.24 4.03
N SER A 203 -13.25 -4.14 4.26
CA SER A 203 -13.53 -4.66 5.60
C SER A 203 -12.35 -5.46 6.20
N ARG A 204 -11.57 -6.18 5.37
CA ARG A 204 -10.36 -6.89 5.82
C ARG A 204 -9.29 -6.00 6.45
N VAL A 205 -9.31 -4.69 6.16
CA VAL A 205 -8.42 -3.69 6.78
C VAL A 205 -9.16 -2.74 7.73
N GLY A 206 -10.44 -2.99 7.99
CA GLY A 206 -11.27 -2.29 8.98
C GLY A 206 -12.09 -1.13 8.45
N TYR A 207 -12.18 -0.94 7.13
CA TYR A 207 -12.98 0.14 6.51
C TYR A 207 -14.41 -0.35 6.27
N ASP A 208 -15.13 -0.50 7.38
CA ASP A 208 -16.48 -1.07 7.39
C ASP A 208 -17.56 -0.04 7.03
N ASN A 209 -17.24 1.26 7.00
CA ASN A 209 -18.16 2.35 6.67
C ASN A 209 -18.29 2.60 5.15
N THR A 210 -18.47 1.52 4.38
CA THR A 210 -18.76 1.62 2.94
C THR A 210 -20.27 1.81 2.74
N LEU A 211 -20.66 2.82 1.95
CA LEU A 211 -22.05 3.28 1.82
C LEU A 211 -22.73 2.84 0.52
N GLY A 212 -21.99 2.24 -0.42
CA GLY A 212 -22.51 1.80 -1.71
C GLY A 212 -21.61 2.18 -2.88
N PHE A 213 -22.05 1.81 -4.08
CA PHE A 213 -21.31 2.02 -5.32
C PHE A 213 -22.13 2.73 -6.38
N LEU A 214 -21.46 3.40 -7.32
CA LEU A 214 -22.11 4.08 -8.43
C LEU A 214 -22.73 3.07 -9.41
N LYS A 215 -24.06 2.97 -9.43
CA LYS A 215 -24.81 2.10 -10.33
C LYS A 215 -24.57 2.49 -11.79
N GLY A 216 -24.09 1.55 -12.59
CA GLY A 216 -23.72 1.79 -13.99
C GLY A 216 -22.40 2.56 -14.18
N GLY A 217 -21.65 2.77 -13.09
CA GLY A 217 -20.32 3.35 -13.09
C GLY A 217 -20.21 4.69 -13.79
N LEU A 218 -19.01 4.98 -14.31
CA LEU A 218 -18.73 6.24 -15.00
C LEU A 218 -19.58 6.43 -16.27
N ALA A 219 -20.04 5.35 -16.91
CA ALA A 219 -20.92 5.45 -18.07
C ALA A 219 -22.27 6.12 -17.69
N ALA A 220 -22.87 5.70 -16.57
CA ALA A 220 -24.08 6.34 -16.05
C ALA A 220 -23.85 7.80 -15.63
N TRP A 221 -22.70 8.08 -14.99
CA TRP A 221 -22.28 9.44 -14.63
C TRP A 221 -22.24 10.38 -15.84
N LYS A 222 -21.56 9.95 -16.92
CA LYS A 222 -21.47 10.70 -18.18
C LYS A 222 -22.83 10.85 -18.86
N ALA A 223 -23.65 9.80 -18.87
CA ALA A 223 -24.98 9.82 -19.46
C ALA A 223 -25.94 10.80 -18.74
N ALA A 224 -25.74 11.01 -17.44
CA ALA A 224 -26.45 12.01 -16.66
C ALA A 224 -25.95 13.46 -16.88
N GLY A 225 -24.95 13.66 -17.75
CA GLY A 225 -24.41 14.99 -18.07
C GLY A 225 -23.53 15.60 -16.97
N LYS A 226 -23.06 14.79 -16.00
CA LYS A 226 -22.15 15.25 -14.95
C LYS A 226 -20.74 15.45 -15.49
N GLU A 227 -20.00 16.39 -14.91
CA GLU A 227 -18.60 16.66 -15.28
C GLU A 227 -17.69 15.49 -14.88
N PHE A 228 -16.65 15.25 -15.66
CA PHE A 228 -15.62 14.27 -15.38
C PHE A 228 -14.24 14.90 -15.56
N ASP A 229 -13.25 14.32 -14.91
CA ASP A 229 -11.87 14.78 -15.01
C ASP A 229 -10.96 13.68 -15.58
N SER A 230 -9.71 14.02 -15.90
CA SER A 230 -8.72 13.12 -16.49
C SER A 230 -7.31 13.41 -15.97
N VAL A 231 -6.41 12.45 -16.07
CA VAL A 231 -4.98 12.62 -15.81
C VAL A 231 -4.24 12.32 -17.11
N LYS A 232 -3.41 13.26 -17.60
CA LYS A 232 -2.56 12.99 -18.76
C LYS A 232 -1.61 11.86 -18.39
N SER A 233 -1.60 10.77 -19.14
CA SER A 233 -0.64 9.68 -18.99
C SER A 233 0.08 9.49 -20.33
N ILE A 234 1.42 9.52 -20.30
CA ILE A 234 2.26 9.41 -21.50
C ILE A 234 3.17 8.19 -21.41
N PRO A 235 3.49 7.52 -22.54
CA PRO A 235 4.47 6.45 -22.54
C PRO A 235 5.88 6.98 -22.21
N ALA A 236 6.73 6.13 -21.63
CA ALA A 236 8.11 6.48 -21.31
C ALA A 236 8.91 7.01 -22.53
N THR A 237 8.59 6.56 -23.75
CA THR A 237 9.22 7.05 -24.98
C THR A 237 8.85 8.51 -25.31
N GLU A 238 7.62 8.92 -25.03
CA GLU A 238 7.20 10.33 -25.19
C GLU A 238 7.84 11.18 -24.09
N PHE A 239 7.86 10.68 -22.86
CA PHE A 239 8.55 11.34 -21.75
C PHE A 239 10.05 11.55 -22.06
N ALA A 240 10.75 10.55 -22.60
CA ALA A 240 12.16 10.68 -22.99
C ALA A 240 12.37 11.78 -24.03
N ALA A 241 11.50 11.86 -25.04
CA ALA A 241 11.57 12.93 -26.04
C ALA A 241 11.28 14.32 -25.45
N GLU A 242 10.34 14.43 -24.49
CA GLU A 242 10.09 15.68 -23.76
C GLU A 242 11.30 16.05 -22.87
N PHE A 243 11.94 15.06 -22.22
CA PHE A 243 13.08 15.24 -21.31
C PHE A 243 14.32 15.78 -22.00
N GLU A 244 14.62 15.33 -23.24
CA GLU A 244 15.72 15.88 -24.03
C GLU A 244 15.52 17.36 -24.40
N SER A 245 14.26 17.80 -24.46
CA SER A 245 13.89 19.13 -24.97
C SER A 245 13.85 20.23 -23.90
N GLY A 246 13.90 19.90 -22.60
CA GLY A 246 13.81 20.90 -21.54
C GLY A 246 13.97 20.37 -20.10
N ASP A 247 13.92 21.28 -19.13
CA ASP A 247 13.96 20.99 -17.69
C ASP A 247 12.57 20.54 -17.21
N LEU A 248 12.33 19.23 -17.22
CA LEU A 248 11.11 18.62 -16.69
C LEU A 248 11.24 18.38 -15.18
N LYS A 249 10.15 18.61 -14.43
CA LYS A 249 10.10 18.29 -13.00
C LYS A 249 9.54 16.90 -12.79
N VAL A 250 10.38 16.00 -12.28
CA VAL A 250 10.03 14.59 -12.09
C VAL A 250 9.73 14.33 -10.61
N LEU A 251 8.59 13.69 -10.32
CA LEU A 251 8.24 13.19 -9.00
C LEU A 251 8.32 11.66 -8.97
N ASP A 252 9.23 11.14 -8.16
CA ASP A 252 9.32 9.71 -7.87
C ASP A 252 8.56 9.39 -6.58
N VAL A 253 7.47 8.63 -6.72
CA VAL A 253 6.61 8.27 -5.58
C VAL A 253 6.88 6.86 -5.02
N ARG A 254 8.00 6.24 -5.41
CA ARG A 254 8.44 4.96 -4.85
C ARG A 254 8.88 5.11 -3.39
N LYS A 255 9.08 3.98 -2.70
CA LYS A 255 9.59 3.98 -1.33
C LYS A 255 11.01 4.57 -1.27
N PRO A 256 11.43 5.16 -0.14
CA PRO A 256 12.77 5.73 -0.01
C PRO A 256 13.91 4.78 -0.40
N GLY A 257 13.81 3.49 -0.02
CA GLY A 257 14.81 2.48 -0.38
C GLY A 257 14.85 2.15 -1.87
N GLU A 258 13.73 2.25 -2.60
CA GLU A 258 13.72 2.09 -4.06
C GLU A 258 14.37 3.31 -4.74
N PHE A 259 14.08 4.52 -4.26
CA PHE A 259 14.67 5.76 -4.77
C PHE A 259 16.19 5.80 -4.55
N GLN A 260 16.65 5.48 -3.34
CA GLN A 260 18.07 5.45 -3.00
C GLN A 260 18.86 4.38 -3.77
N ALA A 261 18.21 3.28 -4.14
CA ALA A 261 18.85 2.23 -4.92
C ALA A 261 19.17 2.71 -6.33
N GLU A 262 18.23 3.36 -7.00
CA GLU A 262 18.41 3.92 -8.33
C GLU A 262 17.21 4.81 -8.66
N HIS A 263 17.43 6.00 -9.22
CA HIS A 263 16.38 6.91 -9.70
C HIS A 263 16.85 7.73 -10.91
N ILE A 264 15.93 8.43 -11.57
CA ILE A 264 16.23 9.38 -12.64
C ILE A 264 17.03 10.54 -12.04
N GLU A 265 18.08 11.00 -12.73
CA GLU A 265 18.84 12.17 -12.28
C GLU A 265 17.92 13.38 -12.09
N ASP A 266 18.16 14.17 -11.03
CA ASP A 266 17.37 15.35 -10.65
C ASP A 266 15.88 15.10 -10.30
N ALA A 267 15.43 13.85 -10.20
CA ALA A 267 14.08 13.54 -9.72
C ALA A 267 13.89 13.91 -8.24
N GLN A 268 12.74 14.51 -7.94
CA GLN A 268 12.33 14.80 -6.57
C GLN A 268 11.61 13.58 -5.97
N SER A 269 12.10 13.09 -4.83
CA SER A 269 11.43 12.02 -4.08
C SER A 269 10.19 12.56 -3.35
N LEU A 270 9.03 11.95 -3.61
CA LEU A 270 7.76 12.20 -2.92
C LEU A 270 7.06 10.86 -2.62
N PRO A 271 7.57 10.05 -1.67
CA PRO A 271 7.05 8.70 -1.45
C PRO A 271 5.55 8.69 -1.13
N LEU A 272 4.80 7.83 -1.82
CA LEU A 272 3.33 7.78 -1.69
C LEU A 272 2.86 7.53 -0.25
N ASP A 273 3.58 6.70 0.51
CA ASP A 273 3.28 6.37 1.92
C ASP A 273 3.21 7.62 2.81
N TYR A 274 3.89 8.70 2.43
CA TYR A 274 3.99 9.95 3.18
C TYR A 274 3.46 11.15 2.40
N ILE A 275 2.60 10.93 1.40
CA ILE A 275 2.17 12.00 0.48
C ILE A 275 1.46 13.15 1.21
N SER A 276 0.63 12.85 2.20
CA SER A 276 -0.08 13.85 3.00
C SER A 276 0.86 14.74 3.81
N GLU A 277 2.01 14.21 4.22
CA GLU A 277 3.01 14.91 5.03
C GLU A 277 3.98 15.74 4.19
N ASN A 278 4.09 15.43 2.89
CA ASN A 278 5.08 16.02 2.00
C ASN A 278 4.47 16.85 0.86
N MET A 279 3.15 17.06 0.86
CA MET A 279 2.44 17.78 -0.18
C MET A 279 2.84 19.26 -0.28
N ASP A 280 3.36 19.82 0.81
CA ASP A 280 3.94 21.17 0.89
C ASP A 280 5.24 21.35 0.10
N LYS A 281 5.89 20.23 -0.27
CA LYS A 281 7.12 20.23 -1.09
C LYS A 281 6.86 20.31 -2.59
N VAL A 282 5.58 20.32 -3.00
CA VAL A 282 5.15 20.33 -4.39
C VAL A 282 4.42 21.65 -4.66
N ASP A 283 4.72 22.28 -5.78
CA ASP A 283 4.07 23.52 -6.21
C ASP A 283 2.84 23.22 -7.08
N LYS A 284 1.70 23.89 -6.83
CA LYS A 284 0.47 23.67 -7.61
C LYS A 284 0.54 24.20 -9.03
N ASP A 285 1.37 25.21 -9.26
CA ASP A 285 1.49 25.87 -10.56
C ASP A 285 2.54 25.20 -11.46
N THR A 286 3.36 24.31 -10.90
CA THR A 286 4.40 23.56 -11.62
C THR A 286 3.83 22.30 -12.27
N THR A 287 4.23 22.01 -13.51
CA THR A 287 3.92 20.73 -14.16
C THR A 287 4.90 19.65 -13.70
N TYR A 288 4.36 18.58 -13.13
CA TYR A 288 5.15 17.44 -12.68
C TYR A 288 4.86 16.17 -13.47
N HIS A 289 5.93 15.47 -13.84
CA HIS A 289 5.92 14.14 -14.42
C HIS A 289 6.10 13.11 -13.32
N VAL A 290 5.04 12.37 -13.00
CA VAL A 290 4.96 11.49 -11.83
C VAL A 290 5.17 10.05 -12.26
N HIS A 291 6.06 9.32 -11.59
CA HIS A 291 6.24 7.90 -11.81
C HIS A 291 6.41 7.13 -10.49
N CYS A 292 6.14 5.83 -10.56
CA CYS A 292 6.57 4.87 -9.55
C CYS A 292 7.36 3.75 -10.22
N ALA A 293 7.43 2.53 -9.66
CA ALA A 293 8.09 1.42 -10.35
C ALA A 293 7.37 0.95 -11.62
N GLY A 294 6.02 1.02 -11.66
CA GLY A 294 5.22 0.39 -12.71
C GLY A 294 3.90 1.09 -13.07
N GLY A 295 3.69 2.33 -12.66
CA GLY A 295 2.48 3.14 -12.95
C GLY A 295 1.35 3.07 -11.92
N TYR A 296 1.23 1.98 -11.15
CA TYR A 296 0.11 1.85 -10.19
C TYR A 296 0.12 2.93 -9.09
N ARG A 297 1.25 3.11 -8.38
CA ARG A 297 1.36 4.09 -7.28
C ARG A 297 1.39 5.54 -7.76
N SER A 298 1.87 5.80 -8.98
CA SER A 298 1.89 7.16 -9.54
C SER A 298 0.49 7.64 -9.87
N MET A 299 -0.39 6.77 -10.35
CA MET A 299 -1.81 7.12 -10.55
C MET A 299 -2.53 7.39 -9.22
N ILE A 300 -2.22 6.63 -8.15
CA ILE A 300 -2.74 6.93 -6.81
C ILE A 300 -2.28 8.32 -6.36
N ALA A 301 -0.98 8.59 -6.42
CA ALA A 301 -0.41 9.89 -6.06
C ALA A 301 -1.03 11.04 -6.87
N ALA A 302 -1.17 10.86 -8.19
CA ALA A 302 -1.76 11.83 -9.09
C ALA A 302 -3.23 12.12 -8.72
N SER A 303 -4.03 11.09 -8.44
CA SER A 303 -5.43 11.27 -8.01
C SER A 303 -5.55 12.04 -6.69
N ILE A 304 -4.68 11.75 -5.72
CA ILE A 304 -4.64 12.44 -4.42
C ILE A 304 -4.26 13.90 -4.61
N LEU A 305 -3.15 14.18 -5.30
CA LEU A 305 -2.71 15.55 -5.57
C LEU A 305 -3.79 16.33 -6.34
N LYS A 306 -4.39 15.73 -7.36
CA LYS A 306 -5.46 16.34 -8.15
C LYS A 306 -6.70 16.68 -7.32
N SER A 307 -7.12 15.78 -6.41
CA SER A 307 -8.21 16.05 -5.45
C SER A 307 -7.93 17.23 -4.50
N ARG A 308 -6.65 17.61 -4.37
CA ARG A 308 -6.17 18.73 -3.54
C ARG A 308 -5.82 19.98 -4.36
N GLY A 309 -6.18 20.00 -5.65
CA GLY A 309 -6.05 21.15 -6.54
C GLY A 309 -4.72 21.23 -7.29
N PHE A 310 -3.95 20.13 -7.38
CA PHE A 310 -2.78 20.05 -8.25
C PHE A 310 -3.22 19.52 -9.62
N HIS A 311 -3.41 20.42 -10.59
CA HIS A 311 -3.98 20.03 -11.89
C HIS A 311 -2.91 19.74 -12.96
N ASN A 312 -1.67 20.19 -12.75
CA ASN A 312 -0.57 20.07 -13.71
C ASN A 312 0.24 18.79 -13.45
N LEU A 313 -0.41 17.63 -13.55
CA LEU A 313 0.20 16.32 -13.31
C LEU A 313 0.17 15.46 -14.57
N VAL A 314 1.31 14.89 -14.93
CA VAL A 314 1.47 13.96 -16.05
C VAL A 314 2.00 12.63 -15.50
N ASP A 315 1.21 11.57 -15.56
CA ASP A 315 1.66 10.23 -15.20
C ASP A 315 2.56 9.64 -16.30
N ILE A 316 3.65 8.99 -15.91
CA ILE A 316 4.50 8.25 -16.86
C ILE A 316 4.10 6.77 -16.84
N ALA A 317 3.43 6.34 -17.91
CA ALA A 317 2.96 4.98 -18.07
C ALA A 317 4.11 3.97 -18.05
N GLY A 318 3.92 2.88 -17.31
CA GLY A 318 4.95 1.85 -17.11
C GLY A 318 6.01 2.20 -16.06
N GLY A 319 6.02 3.45 -15.55
CA GLY A 319 6.90 3.91 -14.49
C GLY A 319 8.39 3.73 -14.76
N PHE A 320 9.18 3.65 -13.70
CA PHE A 320 10.64 3.50 -13.74
C PHE A 320 11.08 2.27 -14.54
N LYS A 321 10.31 1.18 -14.52
CA LYS A 321 10.59 0.00 -15.35
C LYS A 321 10.66 0.38 -16.84
N ALA A 322 9.66 1.11 -17.35
CA ALA A 322 9.65 1.53 -18.74
C ALA A 322 10.67 2.65 -19.01
N ILE A 323 10.91 3.54 -18.04
CA ILE A 323 11.91 4.62 -18.17
C ILE A 323 13.33 4.04 -18.27
N SER A 324 13.65 2.99 -17.50
CA SER A 324 14.96 2.33 -17.56
C SER A 324 15.27 1.64 -18.89
N GLU A 325 14.27 1.51 -19.78
CA GLU A 325 14.44 0.99 -21.15
C GLU A 325 14.70 2.12 -22.17
N THR A 326 14.82 3.37 -21.72
CA THR A 326 15.12 4.57 -22.53
C THR A 326 16.52 5.11 -22.25
N ASP A 327 16.92 6.20 -22.94
CA ASP A 327 18.21 6.87 -22.76
C ASP A 327 18.19 7.96 -21.66
N ILE A 328 17.14 8.05 -20.85
CA ILE A 328 17.05 8.99 -19.72
C ILE A 328 18.14 8.64 -18.69
N PRO A 329 18.94 9.62 -18.24
CA PRO A 329 19.99 9.36 -17.27
C PRO A 329 19.43 8.96 -15.90
N THR A 330 20.00 7.89 -15.34
CA THR A 330 19.73 7.41 -13.99
C THR A 330 20.99 7.43 -13.15
N THR A 331 20.83 7.56 -11.84
CA THR A 331 21.94 7.42 -10.87
C THR A 331 22.54 6.02 -10.91
N ASP A 332 23.81 5.88 -10.54
CA ASP A 332 24.42 4.55 -10.38
C ASP A 332 23.63 3.67 -9.38
N TYR A 333 23.36 2.42 -9.77
CA TYR A 333 22.65 1.48 -8.91
C TYR A 333 23.46 1.14 -7.64
N VAL A 334 22.84 1.34 -6.48
CA VAL A 334 23.37 0.95 -5.17
C VAL A 334 22.54 -0.17 -4.58
N CYS A 335 23.17 -1.28 -4.21
CA CYS A 335 22.46 -2.42 -3.66
C CYS A 335 21.77 -2.03 -2.33
N PRO A 336 20.43 -2.20 -2.20
CA PRO A 336 19.71 -1.81 -0.99
C PRO A 336 20.25 -2.45 0.28
N SER A 337 20.78 -3.68 0.21
CA SER A 337 21.38 -4.37 1.35
C SER A 337 22.70 -3.74 1.85
N THR A 338 23.22 -2.74 1.13
CA THR A 338 24.43 -1.99 1.49
C THR A 338 24.14 -0.57 1.96
N LEU A 339 22.88 -0.12 1.83
CA LEU A 339 22.40 1.16 2.32
C LEU A 339 22.13 1.01 3.83
N LYS A 340 22.78 1.85 4.64
CA LYS A 340 22.66 1.87 6.11
C LYS A 340 21.51 2.73 6.58
#